data_AF-A0A9Q9WQ75-F1
#
_entry.id   AF-A0A9Q9WQ75-F1
#
_cell.length_a   1.000
_cell.length_b   1.000
_cell.length_c   1.000
_cell.angle_alpha   90.00
_cell.angle_beta   90.00
_cell.angle_gamma   90.00
#
_symmetry.space_group_name_H-M   'P 1'
#
loop_
_entity.id
_entity.type
_entity.pdbx_description
1 polymer ?
#
loop_
_entity_poly.entity_id
_entity_poly.type
_entity_poly.pdbx_seq_one_letter_code
_entity_poly.pdbx_strand_id
1 'polypeptide(L)'
;MYFTGGSFKQLEKIFKAMKLQMMHFVTFRIHARNFIEPTIIHKWNQDQLNLIRQLQEGGYVAVAGDMRADTPGHSAKFGSYTIMHMETNKILDLQLVQSNEIGGSYHMEKEGLKRCIDKLESNGLAVDYIVTDRHPQIQKYLRDRNITQFYDVWHFEKGLSKKLDKLSKNEGLRGAEKMVAQHQKTMFTGVRFPLSLGQKRWRSGIHCRTTYKMYMFMITTSSPSVNTQTKFPGIQKNGSNQDQ
;
A
#
# COMPACT_ATOMS: atom_id res chain seq x y z
N MET A 1 -14.34 4.77 -14.31
CA MET A 1 -14.34 3.31 -14.07
C MET A 1 -13.06 2.84 -13.40
N TYR A 2 -11.92 2.80 -14.10
CA TYR A 2 -10.60 2.54 -13.48
C TYR A 2 -10.25 3.61 -12.43
N PHE A 3 -10.48 4.89 -12.73
CA PHE A 3 -10.22 5.98 -11.78
C PHE A 3 -11.17 6.05 -10.57
N THR A 4 -12.35 5.46 -10.70
CA THR A 4 -13.43 5.56 -9.70
C THR A 4 -13.67 4.27 -8.93
N GLY A 5 -12.99 3.17 -9.29
CA GLY A 5 -13.22 1.84 -8.72
C GLY A 5 -14.60 1.24 -9.09
N GLY A 6 -15.31 1.82 -10.05
CA GLY A 6 -16.66 1.38 -10.43
C GLY A 6 -16.65 0.07 -11.23
N SER A 7 -17.67 -0.78 -11.02
CA SER A 7 -17.80 -2.07 -11.72
C SER A 7 -18.50 -1.96 -13.08
N PHE A 8 -18.08 -2.78 -14.04
CA PHE A 8 -18.67 -2.79 -15.40
C PHE A 8 -20.10 -3.21 -15.36
N LYS A 9 -20.35 -4.28 -14.62
CA LYS A 9 -21.66 -4.85 -14.45
C LYS A 9 -22.60 -3.87 -13.76
N GLN A 10 -22.10 -3.05 -12.82
CA GLN A 10 -22.91 -2.02 -12.18
C GLN A 10 -23.28 -0.91 -13.16
N LEU A 11 -22.30 -0.40 -13.89
CA LEU A 11 -22.53 0.64 -14.90
C LEU A 11 -23.48 0.16 -16.01
N GLU A 12 -23.28 -1.07 -16.48
CA GLU A 12 -24.13 -1.72 -17.48
C GLU A 12 -25.57 -1.86 -17.00
N LYS A 13 -25.80 -2.25 -15.73
CA LYS A 13 -27.15 -2.31 -15.15
C LYS A 13 -27.83 -0.96 -15.13
N ILE A 14 -27.09 0.10 -14.77
CA ILE A 14 -27.61 1.48 -14.74
C ILE A 14 -27.97 1.94 -16.16
N PHE A 15 -27.09 1.70 -17.14
CA PHE A 15 -27.33 2.08 -18.54
C PHE A 15 -28.54 1.33 -19.12
N LYS A 16 -28.69 0.05 -18.83
CA LYS A 16 -29.87 -0.75 -19.20
C LYS A 16 -31.16 -0.19 -18.58
N ALA A 17 -31.13 0.18 -17.29
CA ALA A 17 -32.29 0.77 -16.60
C ALA A 17 -32.70 2.11 -17.22
N MET A 18 -31.74 2.93 -17.65
CA MET A 18 -31.97 4.22 -18.31
C MET A 18 -32.21 4.10 -19.83
N LYS A 19 -32.26 2.88 -20.37
CA LYS A 19 -32.38 2.60 -21.83
C LYS A 19 -31.30 3.28 -22.68
N LEU A 20 -30.08 3.40 -22.14
CA LEU A 20 -28.92 3.94 -22.84
C LEU A 20 -28.09 2.84 -23.51
N GLN A 21 -27.53 3.16 -24.67
CA GLN A 21 -26.56 2.31 -25.35
C GLN A 21 -25.22 2.34 -24.61
N MET A 22 -24.59 1.18 -24.46
CA MET A 22 -23.27 1.03 -23.83
C MET A 22 -22.38 0.13 -24.69
N MET A 23 -21.10 0.46 -24.78
CA MET A 23 -20.12 -0.41 -25.44
C MET A 23 -20.06 -1.79 -24.77
N HIS A 24 -19.77 -2.82 -25.58
CA HIS A 24 -19.64 -4.18 -25.07
C HIS A 24 -18.41 -4.32 -24.16
N PHE A 25 -18.46 -5.24 -23.20
CA PHE A 25 -17.37 -5.47 -22.24
C PHE A 25 -16.04 -5.79 -22.94
N VAL A 26 -16.07 -6.60 -24.01
CA VAL A 26 -14.86 -6.98 -24.76
C VAL A 26 -14.21 -5.74 -25.40
N THR A 27 -15.00 -4.91 -26.08
CA THR A 27 -14.53 -3.66 -26.69
C THR A 27 -13.95 -2.73 -25.63
N PHE A 28 -14.66 -2.55 -24.51
CA PHE A 28 -14.16 -1.78 -23.37
C PHE A 28 -12.80 -2.30 -22.88
N ARG A 29 -12.64 -3.63 -22.72
CA ARG A 29 -11.39 -4.23 -22.24
C ARG A 29 -10.24 -4.06 -23.23
N ILE A 30 -10.50 -4.19 -24.53
CA ILE A 30 -9.50 -3.94 -25.58
C ILE A 30 -9.01 -2.49 -25.49
N HIS A 31 -9.93 -1.52 -25.42
CA HIS A 31 -9.55 -0.12 -25.27
C HIS A 31 -8.78 0.15 -23.97
N ALA A 32 -9.19 -0.46 -22.86
CA ALA A 32 -8.50 -0.30 -21.60
C ALA A 32 -7.07 -0.83 -21.65
N ARG A 33 -6.86 -2.04 -22.18
CA ARG A 33 -5.54 -2.67 -22.29
C ARG A 33 -4.60 -1.96 -23.27
N ASN A 34 -5.14 -1.47 -24.38
CA ASN A 34 -4.31 -0.89 -25.42
C ASN A 34 -3.97 0.59 -25.18
N PHE A 35 -4.81 1.31 -24.46
CA PHE A 35 -4.65 2.76 -24.30
C PHE A 35 -4.59 3.19 -22.83
N ILE A 36 -5.57 2.79 -22.02
CA ILE A 36 -5.70 3.32 -20.64
C ILE A 36 -4.58 2.78 -19.75
N GLU A 37 -4.35 1.47 -19.76
CA GLU A 37 -3.39 0.79 -18.90
C GLU A 37 -1.94 1.24 -19.18
N PRO A 38 -1.47 1.27 -20.45
CA PRO A 38 -0.14 1.78 -20.78
C PRO A 38 0.05 3.24 -20.38
N THR A 39 -0.95 4.11 -20.58
CA THR A 39 -0.85 5.52 -20.19
C THR A 39 -0.71 5.68 -18.67
N ILE A 40 -1.45 4.89 -17.88
CA ILE A 40 -1.32 4.92 -16.41
C ILE A 40 0.07 4.46 -15.97
N ILE A 41 0.57 3.35 -16.54
CA ILE A 41 1.91 2.85 -16.23
C ILE A 41 2.98 3.86 -16.61
N HIS A 42 2.87 4.46 -17.80
CA HIS A 42 3.80 5.48 -18.27
C HIS A 42 3.83 6.69 -17.31
N LYS A 43 2.65 7.23 -16.96
CA LYS A 43 2.56 8.37 -16.05
C LYS A 43 3.09 8.04 -14.66
N TRP A 44 2.76 6.86 -14.13
CA TRP A 44 3.28 6.38 -12.86
C TRP A 44 4.80 6.31 -12.87
N ASN A 45 5.39 5.67 -13.89
CA ASN A 45 6.85 5.52 -13.98
C ASN A 45 7.55 6.88 -14.08
N GLN A 46 7.00 7.82 -14.85
CA GLN A 46 7.53 9.18 -14.92
C GLN A 46 7.46 9.89 -13.57
N ASP A 47 6.32 9.84 -12.89
CA ASP A 47 6.15 10.48 -11.59
C ASP A 47 7.07 9.89 -10.52
N GLN A 48 7.23 8.56 -10.52
CA GLN A 48 8.14 7.88 -9.61
C GLN A 48 9.60 8.24 -9.86
N LEU A 49 10.03 8.25 -11.12
CA LEU A 49 11.40 8.64 -11.46
C LEU A 49 11.69 10.09 -11.06
N ASN A 50 10.75 10.99 -11.30
CA ASN A 50 10.89 12.39 -10.89
C ASN A 50 10.96 12.53 -9.37
N LEU A 51 10.14 11.79 -8.62
CA LEU A 51 10.14 11.81 -7.17
C LEU A 51 11.45 11.23 -6.60
N ILE A 52 11.94 10.12 -7.16
CA ILE A 52 13.20 9.51 -6.77
C ILE A 52 14.36 10.47 -7.03
N ARG A 53 14.43 11.10 -8.20
CA ARG A 53 15.47 12.10 -8.53
C ARG A 53 15.48 13.28 -7.55
N GLN A 54 14.30 13.79 -7.18
CA GLN A 54 14.19 14.87 -6.19
C GLN A 54 14.72 14.46 -4.82
N LEU A 55 14.57 13.20 -4.44
CA LEU A 55 15.01 12.68 -3.13
C LEU A 55 16.46 12.21 -3.14
N GLN A 56 17.03 11.90 -4.31
CA GLN A 56 18.43 11.48 -4.45
C GLN A 56 19.40 12.56 -3.97
N GLU A 57 19.04 13.84 -4.12
CA GLU A 57 19.84 14.97 -3.64
C GLU A 57 20.06 14.93 -2.12
N GLY A 58 19.11 14.39 -1.35
CA GLY A 58 19.20 14.24 0.10
C GLY A 58 19.80 12.90 0.56
N GLY A 59 19.83 11.88 -0.31
CA GLY A 59 20.41 10.55 -0.06
C GLY A 59 19.65 9.66 0.94
N TYR A 60 18.94 10.24 1.90
CA TYR A 60 18.20 9.52 2.94
C TYR A 60 16.70 9.82 2.90
N VAL A 61 15.87 8.81 3.12
CA VAL A 61 14.41 8.94 3.12
C VAL A 61 13.76 8.31 4.34
N ALA A 62 12.84 9.06 4.94
CA ALA A 62 11.93 8.58 5.97
C ALA A 62 10.65 8.05 5.34
N VAL A 63 10.30 6.79 5.61
CA VAL A 63 9.22 6.11 4.89
C VAL A 63 8.22 5.41 5.80
N ALA A 64 7.00 5.18 5.30
CA ALA A 64 6.00 4.33 5.92
C ALA A 64 5.57 3.24 4.94
N GLY A 65 5.42 2.02 5.45
CA GLY A 65 5.04 0.86 4.66
C GLY A 65 3.81 0.14 5.22
N ASP A 66 2.90 -0.26 4.34
CA ASP A 66 1.72 -1.07 4.67
C ASP A 66 1.42 -2.07 3.55
N MET A 67 0.86 -3.22 3.91
CA MET A 67 0.38 -4.21 2.95
C MET A 67 -1.15 -4.29 2.97
N ARG A 68 -1.73 -4.37 1.77
CA ARG A 68 -3.12 -4.74 1.55
C ARG A 68 -3.22 -6.06 0.81
N ALA A 69 -4.10 -6.95 1.29
CA ALA A 69 -4.38 -8.25 0.67
C ALA A 69 -5.80 -8.28 0.08
N ASP A 70 -6.03 -9.14 -0.92
CA ASP A 70 -7.31 -9.26 -1.64
C ASP A 70 -8.42 -9.89 -0.82
N THR A 71 -8.04 -10.80 0.07
CA THR A 71 -8.95 -11.49 0.97
C THR A 71 -8.40 -11.49 2.39
N PRO A 72 -9.27 -11.45 3.41
CA PRO A 72 -8.86 -11.62 4.79
C PRO A 72 -8.33 -13.03 5.05
N GLY A 73 -7.35 -13.16 5.94
CA GLY A 73 -6.83 -14.45 6.40
C GLY A 73 -5.69 -15.01 5.55
N HIS A 74 -5.36 -16.28 5.76
CA HIS A 74 -4.18 -16.92 5.17
C HIS A 74 -4.35 -17.37 3.71
N SER A 75 -5.48 -17.05 3.08
CA SER A 75 -5.83 -17.51 1.72
C SER A 75 -5.69 -16.42 0.65
N ALA A 76 -5.07 -15.28 0.98
CA ALA A 76 -4.85 -14.20 0.02
C ALA A 76 -4.03 -14.66 -1.20
N LYS A 77 -4.50 -14.31 -2.39
CA LYS A 77 -3.81 -14.61 -3.64
C LYS A 77 -2.87 -13.46 -4.02
N PHE A 78 -3.33 -12.24 -3.85
CA PHE A 78 -2.60 -11.02 -4.21
C PHE A 78 -2.52 -10.06 -3.04
N GLY A 79 -1.35 -9.44 -2.91
CA GLY A 79 -1.05 -8.46 -1.88
C GLY A 79 -0.25 -7.34 -2.49
N SER A 80 -0.64 -6.10 -2.23
CA SER A 80 0.13 -4.92 -2.61
C SER A 80 0.82 -4.35 -1.38
N TYR A 81 2.14 -4.27 -1.43
CA TYR A 81 2.92 -3.51 -0.47
C TYR A 81 3.14 -2.11 -1.01
N THR A 82 2.89 -1.09 -0.20
CA THR A 82 3.09 0.30 -0.60
C THR A 82 4.08 0.94 0.35
N ILE A 83 5.04 1.69 -0.19
CA ILE A 83 5.96 2.50 0.60
C ILE A 83 5.76 3.98 0.26
N MET A 84 5.69 4.83 1.27
CA MET A 84 5.34 6.23 1.13
C MET A 84 6.37 7.10 1.86
N HIS A 85 6.77 8.20 1.23
CA HIS A 85 7.63 9.20 1.84
C HIS A 85 6.86 9.97 2.91
N MET A 86 7.41 10.05 4.13
CA MET A 86 6.71 10.60 5.29
C MET A 86 6.53 12.12 5.21
N GLU A 87 7.47 12.85 4.62
CA GLU A 87 7.42 14.33 4.62
C GLU A 87 6.51 14.87 3.53
N THR A 88 6.49 14.22 2.36
CA THR A 88 5.67 14.65 1.21
C THR A 88 4.35 13.89 1.10
N ASN A 89 4.17 12.80 1.86
CA ASN A 89 3.04 11.87 1.75
C ASN A 89 2.84 11.30 0.33
N LYS A 90 3.91 11.28 -0.48
CA LYS A 90 3.88 10.71 -1.82
C LYS A 90 4.26 9.24 -1.76
N ILE A 91 3.58 8.40 -2.52
CA ILE A 91 3.93 7.00 -2.67
C ILE A 91 5.23 6.95 -3.48
N LEU A 92 6.26 6.27 -2.95
CA LEU A 92 7.56 6.06 -3.59
C LEU A 92 7.62 4.74 -4.35
N ASP A 93 6.87 3.75 -3.89
CA ASP A 93 6.78 2.49 -4.59
C ASP A 93 5.53 1.72 -4.22
N LEU A 94 5.09 0.88 -5.16
CA LEU A 94 4.03 -0.08 -4.94
C LEU A 94 4.43 -1.40 -5.62
N GLN A 95 4.50 -2.45 -4.81
CA GLN A 95 4.89 -3.79 -5.24
C GLN A 95 3.70 -4.73 -5.11
N LEU A 96 3.32 -5.35 -6.23
CA LEU A 96 2.34 -6.44 -6.23
C LEU A 96 3.08 -7.76 -6.01
N VAL A 97 2.61 -8.51 -5.02
CA VAL A 97 3.13 -9.82 -4.64
C VAL A 97 2.01 -10.83 -4.85
N GLN A 98 2.35 -12.03 -5.33
CA GLN A 98 1.41 -13.14 -5.46
C GLN A 98 1.79 -14.25 -4.49
N SER A 99 0.85 -14.78 -3.71
CA SER A 99 1.16 -15.77 -2.66
C SER A 99 1.80 -17.06 -3.19
N ASN A 100 1.42 -17.51 -4.38
CA ASN A 100 2.02 -18.68 -5.04
C ASN A 100 3.52 -18.51 -5.34
N GLU A 101 4.00 -17.28 -5.51
CA GLU A 101 5.40 -17.01 -5.87
C GLU A 101 6.35 -17.12 -4.67
N ILE A 102 5.79 -17.00 -3.46
CA ILE A 102 6.53 -16.83 -2.21
C ILE A 102 6.10 -17.80 -1.10
N GLY A 103 5.31 -18.82 -1.45
CA GLY A 103 4.95 -19.91 -0.54
C GLY A 103 3.83 -19.59 0.45
N GLY A 104 2.97 -18.63 0.13
CA GLY A 104 1.73 -18.35 0.88
C GLY A 104 1.58 -16.90 1.33
N SER A 105 0.36 -16.52 1.68
CA SER A 105 -0.01 -15.13 1.99
C SER A 105 0.77 -14.51 3.15
N TYR A 106 1.21 -15.35 4.10
CA TYR A 106 1.94 -14.92 5.29
C TYR A 106 3.30 -14.27 4.99
N HIS A 107 3.94 -14.64 3.87
CA HIS A 107 5.25 -14.11 3.49
C HIS A 107 5.16 -12.88 2.60
N MET A 108 3.96 -12.52 2.13
CA MET A 108 3.77 -11.47 1.11
C MET A 108 4.22 -10.11 1.60
N GLU A 109 3.96 -9.82 2.88
CA GLU A 109 4.28 -8.53 3.47
C GLU A 109 5.78 -8.30 3.52
N LYS A 110 6.51 -9.32 3.99
CA LYS A 110 7.97 -9.29 4.06
C LYS A 110 8.57 -9.16 2.66
N GLU A 111 8.08 -9.93 1.69
CA GLU A 111 8.59 -9.89 0.33
C GLU A 111 8.32 -8.54 -0.35
N GLY A 112 7.11 -8.00 -0.18
CA GLY A 112 6.75 -6.69 -0.72
C GLY A 112 7.62 -5.57 -0.15
N LEU A 113 7.83 -5.58 1.18
CA LEU A 113 8.74 -4.64 1.84
C LEU A 113 10.17 -4.76 1.30
N LYS A 114 10.68 -5.99 1.18
CA LYS A 114 12.02 -6.25 0.67
C LYS A 114 12.19 -5.66 -0.75
N ARG A 115 11.25 -5.94 -1.66
CA ARG A 115 11.28 -5.41 -3.03
C ARG A 115 11.29 -3.88 -3.05
N CYS A 116 10.49 -3.24 -2.20
CA CYS A 116 10.46 -1.79 -2.08
C CYS A 116 11.81 -1.22 -1.60
N ILE A 117 12.40 -1.79 -0.54
CA ILE A 117 13.68 -1.33 0.00
C ILE A 117 14.80 -1.55 -1.02
N ASP A 118 14.89 -2.75 -1.59
CA ASP A 118 15.91 -3.08 -2.60
C ASP A 118 15.82 -2.12 -3.82
N LYS A 119 14.60 -1.71 -4.20
CA LYS A 119 14.40 -0.72 -5.26
C LYS A 119 14.89 0.67 -4.86
N LEU A 120 14.59 1.14 -3.65
CA LEU A 120 15.09 2.44 -3.16
C LEU A 120 16.61 2.46 -3.13
N GLU A 121 17.24 1.42 -2.58
CA GLU A 121 18.70 1.28 -2.51
C GLU A 121 19.33 1.24 -3.91
N SER A 122 18.74 0.50 -4.86
CA SER A 122 19.22 0.46 -6.26
C SER A 122 19.15 1.82 -6.96
N ASN A 123 18.30 2.71 -6.47
CA ASN A 123 18.17 4.09 -6.94
C ASN A 123 18.96 5.07 -6.07
N GLY A 124 19.88 4.61 -5.22
CA GLY A 124 20.73 5.47 -4.39
C GLY A 124 20.00 6.19 -3.26
N LEU A 125 18.85 5.67 -2.82
CA LEU A 125 18.11 6.18 -1.67
C LEU A 125 18.26 5.23 -0.48
N ALA A 126 18.95 5.68 0.56
CA ALA A 126 19.05 4.96 1.82
C ALA A 126 17.82 5.24 2.69
N VAL A 127 17.30 4.21 3.36
CA VAL A 127 16.18 4.37 4.29
C VAL A 127 16.72 4.75 5.67
N ASP A 128 16.41 5.96 6.14
CA ASP A 128 16.78 6.42 7.48
C ASP A 128 15.98 5.68 8.56
N TYR A 129 14.65 5.76 8.45
CA TYR A 129 13.74 4.97 9.25
C TYR A 129 12.47 4.61 8.49
N ILE A 130 11.85 3.52 8.92
CA ILE A 130 10.58 3.05 8.41
C ILE A 130 9.53 2.93 9.50
N VAL A 131 8.31 3.39 9.23
CA VAL A 131 7.13 3.16 10.05
C VAL A 131 6.34 1.99 9.49
N THR A 132 6.17 0.92 10.25
CA THR A 132 5.36 -0.25 9.87
C THR A 132 4.58 -0.81 11.06
N ASP A 133 3.71 -1.78 10.77
CA ASP A 133 3.02 -2.56 11.79
C ASP A 133 3.93 -3.51 12.56
N ARG A 134 3.43 -3.99 13.70
CA ARG A 134 4.15 -4.90 14.57
C ARG A 134 4.12 -6.33 14.03
N HIS A 135 4.90 -6.61 12.98
CA HIS A 135 5.05 -7.96 12.42
C HIS A 135 6.45 -8.54 12.73
N PRO A 136 6.56 -9.69 13.44
CA PRO A 136 7.85 -10.24 13.88
C PRO A 136 8.85 -10.52 12.75
N GLN A 137 8.38 -10.97 11.59
CA GLN A 137 9.26 -11.25 10.45
C GLN A 137 9.84 -9.98 9.83
N ILE A 138 9.07 -8.89 9.83
CA ILE A 138 9.51 -7.57 9.34
C ILE A 138 10.54 -7.00 10.30
N GLN A 139 10.27 -7.06 11.60
CA GLN A 139 11.20 -6.60 12.63
C GLN A 139 12.56 -7.31 12.53
N LYS A 140 12.54 -8.63 12.32
CA LYS A 140 13.79 -9.39 12.11
C LYS A 140 14.51 -8.90 10.86
N TYR A 141 13.82 -8.80 9.73
CA TYR A 141 14.40 -8.36 8.47
C TYR A 141 15.02 -6.95 8.55
N LEU A 142 14.32 -5.99 9.18
CA LEU A 142 14.81 -4.62 9.33
C LEU A 142 16.01 -4.53 10.28
N ARG A 143 16.03 -5.33 11.35
CA ARG A 143 17.22 -5.45 12.23
C ARG A 143 18.42 -6.02 11.47
N ASP A 144 18.22 -7.07 10.69
CA ASP A 144 19.29 -7.69 9.90
C ASP A 144 19.85 -6.73 8.83
N ARG A 145 19.03 -5.78 8.36
CA ARG A 145 19.41 -4.70 7.42
C ARG A 145 19.91 -3.41 8.09
N ASN A 146 19.96 -3.36 9.43
CA ASN A 146 20.32 -2.16 10.21
C ASN A 146 19.44 -0.93 9.90
N ILE A 147 18.15 -1.12 9.63
CA ILE A 147 17.17 -0.04 9.38
C ILE A 147 16.35 0.21 10.64
N THR A 148 16.25 1.47 11.06
CA THR A 148 15.46 1.87 12.23
C THR A 148 13.97 1.70 11.95
N GLN A 149 13.28 0.90 12.79
CA GLN A 149 11.82 0.70 12.70
C GLN A 149 11.10 1.49 13.78
N PHE A 150 10.06 2.23 13.38
CA PHE A 150 9.04 2.78 14.27
C PHE A 150 7.70 2.07 14.05
N TYR A 151 6.86 2.05 15.08
CA TYR A 151 5.54 1.42 15.00
C TYR A 151 4.46 2.42 14.62
N ASP A 152 3.50 1.97 13.82
CA ASP A 152 2.30 2.76 13.54
C ASP A 152 1.44 2.91 14.80
N VAL A 153 1.47 4.12 15.36
CA VAL A 153 0.70 4.50 16.54
C VAL A 153 -0.80 4.36 16.30
N TRP A 154 -1.27 4.52 15.06
CA TRP A 154 -2.69 4.39 14.74
C TRP A 154 -3.19 2.96 14.96
N HIS A 155 -2.43 1.95 14.50
CA HIS A 155 -2.76 0.55 14.74
C HIS A 155 -2.79 0.22 16.24
N PHE A 156 -1.87 0.79 17.02
CA PHE A 156 -1.87 0.65 18.48
C PHE A 156 -3.11 1.26 19.12
N GLU A 157 -3.44 2.52 18.80
CA GLU A 157 -4.62 3.23 19.32
C GLU A 157 -5.92 2.51 18.94
N LYS A 158 -6.04 2.01 17.72
CA LYS A 158 -7.18 1.21 17.25
C LYS A 158 -7.30 -0.10 18.02
N GLY A 159 -6.18 -0.76 18.29
CA GLY A 159 -6.13 -1.98 19.09
C GLY A 159 -6.61 -1.75 20.53
N LEU A 160 -6.17 -0.65 21.16
CA LEU A 160 -6.62 -0.24 22.48
C LEU A 160 -8.10 0.10 22.50
N SER A 161 -8.56 0.90 21.53
CA SER A 161 -9.97 1.30 21.41
C SER A 161 -10.88 0.09 21.33
N LYS A 162 -10.55 -0.90 20.49
CA LYS A 162 -11.31 -2.16 20.38
C LYS A 162 -11.35 -2.97 21.69
N LYS A 163 -10.27 -2.96 22.48
CA LYS A 163 -10.23 -3.64 23.78
C LYS A 163 -11.12 -2.92 24.78
N LEU A 164 -11.06 -1.58 24.80
CA LEU A 164 -11.89 -0.76 25.67
C LEU A 164 -13.37 -0.88 25.32
N ASP A 165 -13.73 -0.89 24.03
CA ASP A 165 -15.10 -1.13 23.56
C ASP A 165 -15.64 -2.54 23.92
N LYS A 166 -14.75 -3.53 24.05
CA LYS A 166 -15.13 -4.86 24.54
C LYS A 166 -15.35 -4.87 26.04
N LEU A 167 -14.50 -4.16 26.79
CA LEU A 167 -14.61 -4.04 28.24
C LEU A 167 -15.83 -3.21 28.66
N SER A 168 -16.20 -2.19 27.90
CA SER A 168 -17.34 -1.34 28.20
C SER A 168 -18.70 -2.04 28.05
N LYS A 169 -18.76 -3.08 27.21
CA LYS A 169 -19.94 -3.93 27.03
C LYS A 169 -20.16 -4.92 28.19
N ASN A 170 -19.18 -5.10 29.06
CA ASN A 170 -19.40 -5.77 30.34
C ASN A 170 -19.97 -4.74 31.34
N GLU A 171 -21.07 -5.10 32.00
CA GLU A 171 -21.98 -4.24 32.78
C GLU A 171 -21.34 -3.35 33.89
N GLY A 172 -20.03 -3.43 34.14
CA GLY A 172 -19.32 -2.69 35.20
C GLY A 172 -18.64 -1.37 34.80
N LEU A 173 -18.60 -0.97 33.53
CA LEU A 173 -17.73 0.16 33.08
C LEU A 173 -18.40 1.18 32.14
N ARG A 174 -19.69 1.50 32.35
CA ARG A 174 -20.45 2.49 31.55
C ARG A 174 -19.88 3.93 31.57
N GLY A 175 -18.87 4.23 32.40
CA GLY A 175 -18.17 5.52 32.43
C GLY A 175 -16.93 5.63 31.53
N ALA A 176 -16.29 4.50 31.19
CA ALA A 176 -15.03 4.48 30.45
C ALA A 176 -15.22 4.88 28.96
N GLU A 177 -16.39 4.60 28.38
CA GLU A 177 -16.71 4.94 26.98
C GLU A 177 -16.62 6.44 26.71
N LYS A 178 -17.08 7.27 27.66
CA LYS A 178 -17.03 8.73 27.53
C LYS A 178 -15.61 9.26 27.61
N MET A 179 -14.75 8.67 28.45
CA MET A 179 -13.33 9.06 28.54
C MET A 179 -12.55 8.64 27.29
N VAL A 180 -12.84 7.47 26.72
CA VAL A 180 -12.20 7.00 25.48
C VAL A 180 -12.62 7.86 24.29
N ALA A 181 -13.92 8.15 24.14
CA ALA A 181 -14.42 9.02 23.09
C ALA A 181 -13.89 10.47 23.22
N GLN A 182 -13.76 10.98 24.44
CA GLN A 182 -13.18 12.29 24.71
C GLN A 182 -11.68 12.31 24.38
N HIS A 183 -10.91 11.30 24.83
CA HIS A 183 -9.48 11.19 24.57
C HIS A 183 -9.20 11.03 23.07
N GLN A 184 -9.98 10.22 22.36
CA GLN A 184 -9.96 10.16 20.90
C GLN A 184 -10.23 11.56 20.31
N LYS A 185 -11.31 12.24 20.70
CA LYS A 185 -11.60 13.62 20.22
C LYS A 185 -10.44 14.59 20.47
N THR A 186 -9.84 14.63 21.66
CA THR A 186 -8.72 15.54 21.99
C THR A 186 -7.45 15.21 21.20
N MET A 187 -7.25 13.93 20.85
CA MET A 187 -6.18 13.50 19.95
C MET A 187 -6.45 13.87 18.47
N PHE A 188 -7.72 14.03 18.08
CA PHE A 188 -8.14 14.34 16.70
C PHE A 188 -8.42 15.84 16.45
N THR A 189 -8.79 16.63 17.47
CA THR A 189 -9.00 18.09 17.38
C THR A 189 -7.79 18.82 17.97
N GLY A 190 -6.91 19.30 17.10
CA GLY A 190 -5.59 19.83 17.43
C GLY A 190 -5.58 20.89 18.53
N VAL A 191 -5.21 20.47 19.75
CA VAL A 191 -4.58 21.37 20.71
C VAL A 191 -3.10 21.44 20.34
N ARG A 192 -2.63 22.66 20.05
CA ARG A 192 -1.30 23.01 19.56
C ARG A 192 -0.24 22.64 20.60
N PHE A 193 0.18 21.37 20.62
CA PHE A 193 1.37 20.93 21.34
C PHE A 193 2.63 21.20 20.49
N PRO A 194 3.77 21.55 21.11
CA PRO A 194 4.97 21.98 20.40
C PRO A 194 5.47 20.85 19.49
N LEU A 195 5.98 21.27 18.33
CA LEU A 195 6.51 20.47 17.23
C LEU A 195 7.42 19.31 17.68
N SER A 196 6.84 18.13 17.93
CA SER A 196 7.51 16.83 17.81
C SER A 196 6.47 15.70 17.90
N LEU A 197 6.60 14.68 17.06
CA LEU A 197 5.74 13.48 16.94
C LEU A 197 4.28 13.64 16.45
N GLY A 198 3.53 14.67 16.86
CA GLY A 198 2.06 14.74 16.63
C GLY A 198 1.62 14.74 15.16
N GLN A 199 2.43 15.27 14.24
CA GLN A 199 2.08 15.38 12.83
C GLN A 199 2.42 14.11 12.01
N LYS A 200 3.25 13.21 12.55
CA LYS A 200 3.53 11.89 11.95
C LYS A 200 2.31 10.95 12.06
N ARG A 201 1.41 11.24 13.01
CA ARG A 201 0.22 10.45 13.36
C ARG A 201 -0.94 10.51 12.37
N TRP A 202 -1.11 11.61 11.66
CA TRP A 202 -2.22 11.79 10.69
C TRP A 202 -1.90 11.20 9.31
N ARG A 203 -0.62 10.93 9.03
CA ARG A 203 -0.13 10.62 7.67
C ARG A 203 -0.27 9.13 7.30
N SER A 204 -0.24 8.21 8.27
CA SER A 204 -0.50 6.77 8.03
C SER A 204 -1.97 6.48 7.66
N GLY A 205 -2.94 7.24 8.19
CA GLY A 205 -4.35 7.11 7.83
C GLY A 205 -4.68 7.54 6.39
N ILE A 206 -3.88 8.44 5.80
CA ILE A 206 -4.00 8.86 4.39
C ILE A 206 -3.45 7.77 3.46
N HIS A 207 -2.35 7.12 3.84
CA HIS A 207 -1.76 5.97 3.14
C HIS A 207 -2.80 4.86 2.86
N CYS A 208 -3.62 4.56 3.86
CA CYS A 208 -4.71 3.58 3.80
C CYS A 208 -5.80 3.89 2.74
N ARG A 209 -6.05 5.17 2.41
CA ARG A 209 -7.08 5.57 1.40
C ARG A 209 -6.54 5.71 -0.02
N THR A 210 -5.29 6.15 -0.18
CA THR A 210 -4.68 6.37 -1.50
C THR A 210 -4.31 5.04 -2.21
N THR A 211 -3.96 4.01 -1.43
CA THR A 211 -3.56 2.68 -1.91
C THR A 211 -4.67 1.91 -2.62
N TYR A 212 -5.94 2.12 -2.24
CA TYR A 212 -7.08 1.35 -2.75
C TYR A 212 -7.34 1.54 -4.25
N LYS A 213 -7.12 2.74 -4.79
CA LYS A 213 -7.37 3.06 -6.20
C LYS A 213 -6.34 2.43 -7.13
N MET A 214 -5.09 2.34 -6.69
CA MET A 214 -3.97 1.80 -7.45
C MET A 214 -3.92 0.27 -7.39
N TYR A 215 -4.34 -0.29 -6.25
CA TYR A 215 -4.54 -1.72 -6.04
C TYR A 215 -5.54 -2.35 -7.03
N MET A 216 -6.71 -1.73 -7.18
CA MET A 216 -7.76 -2.22 -8.11
C MET A 216 -7.29 -2.19 -9.57
N PHE A 217 -6.43 -1.24 -9.95
CA PHE A 217 -5.83 -1.19 -11.30
C PHE A 217 -4.90 -2.39 -11.53
N MET A 218 -4.00 -2.68 -10.59
CA MET A 218 -3.02 -3.77 -10.72
C MET A 218 -3.64 -5.16 -10.77
N ILE A 219 -4.66 -5.45 -9.96
CA ILE A 219 -5.33 -6.76 -10.02
C ILE A 219 -6.07 -6.96 -11.34
N THR A 220 -6.62 -5.88 -11.93
CA THR A 220 -7.31 -5.98 -13.23
C THR A 220 -6.36 -6.23 -14.40
N THR A 221 -5.10 -5.79 -14.31
CA THR A 221 -4.06 -6.08 -15.31
C THR A 221 -3.48 -7.50 -15.20
N SER A 222 -3.62 -8.16 -14.04
CA SER A 222 -2.98 -9.45 -13.74
C SER A 222 -3.90 -10.68 -13.84
N SER A 223 -5.13 -10.56 -14.34
CA SER A 223 -6.06 -11.71 -14.49
C SER A 223 -5.86 -12.50 -15.80
N PRO A 224 -6.02 -13.84 -15.79
CA PRO A 224 -5.27 -14.74 -16.65
C PRO A 224 -6.04 -15.13 -17.91
N SER A 225 -5.59 -14.63 -19.05
CA SER A 225 -5.70 -15.32 -20.32
C SER A 225 -4.52 -14.86 -21.15
N VAL A 226 -3.62 -15.79 -21.47
CA VAL A 226 -2.33 -15.62 -22.15
C VAL A 226 -1.14 -15.38 -21.23
N ASN A 227 -0.19 -16.29 -21.40
CA ASN A 227 1.07 -16.48 -20.71
C ASN A 227 2.11 -15.43 -21.14
N THR A 228 1.76 -14.15 -21.11
CA THR A 228 2.69 -13.06 -21.37
C THR A 228 3.10 -12.43 -20.05
N GLN A 229 4.34 -12.74 -19.65
CA GLN A 229 5.07 -12.01 -18.62
C GLN A 229 5.10 -10.51 -18.98
N THR A 230 4.12 -9.74 -18.51
CA THR A 230 4.31 -8.30 -18.30
C THR A 230 4.80 -8.12 -16.87
N LYS A 231 6.03 -8.59 -16.66
CA LYS A 231 6.85 -8.17 -15.52
C LYS A 231 6.99 -6.65 -15.62
N PHE A 232 6.64 -5.93 -14.56
CA PHE A 232 7.16 -4.57 -14.38
C PHE A 232 8.70 -4.67 -14.43
N PRO A 233 9.40 -3.82 -15.20
CA PRO A 233 10.82 -4.01 -15.45
C PRO A 233 11.62 -3.70 -14.17
N GLY A 234 11.88 -4.74 -13.39
CA GLY A 234 12.88 -4.82 -12.35
C GLY A 234 13.88 -5.91 -12.75
N ILE A 235 14.98 -5.46 -13.34
CA ILE A 235 16.30 -6.13 -13.40
C ILE A 235 16.31 -7.52 -14.06
N GLN A 236 16.79 -7.54 -15.31
CA GLN A 236 17.32 -8.74 -15.95
C GLN A 236 18.50 -9.27 -15.11
N LYS A 237 18.45 -10.54 -14.70
CA LYS A 237 19.66 -11.25 -14.28
C LYS A 237 20.49 -11.52 -15.53
N ASN A 238 21.52 -10.72 -15.77
CA ASN A 238 22.64 -11.14 -16.61
C ASN A 238 23.40 -12.22 -15.85
N GLY A 239 23.12 -13.48 -16.16
CA GLY A 239 24.02 -14.58 -15.85
C GLY A 239 25.11 -14.59 -16.91
N SER A 240 26.25 -13.96 -16.63
CA SER A 240 27.50 -14.28 -17.31
C SER A 240 28.06 -15.56 -16.67
N ASN A 241 27.99 -16.66 -17.43
CA ASN A 241 28.96 -17.74 -17.31
C ASN A 241 30.36 -17.15 -17.51
N GLN A 242 31.26 -17.41 -16.58
CA GLN A 242 32.69 -17.55 -16.84
C GLN A 242 33.34 -18.34 -15.70
N ASP A 243 33.54 -19.62 -15.99
CA ASP A 243 34.60 -20.54 -15.59
C ASP A 243 35.58 -20.14 -14.47
N GLN A 244 35.59 -20.93 -13.40
CA GLN A 244 36.72 -21.79 -12.98
C GLN A 244 36.25 -22.83 -11.95
#